data_AF-A0A1V2NGM6-F1
#
_entry.id   AF-A0A1V2NGM6-F1
#
_cell.length_a   1.000
_cell.length_b   1.000
_cell.length_c   1.000
_cell.angle_alpha   90.00
_cell.angle_beta   90.00
_cell.angle_gamma   90.00
#
_symmetry.space_group_name_H-M   'P 1'
#
loop_
_entity.id
_entity.type
_entity.pdbx_description
1 polymer ?
#
loop_
_entity_poly.entity_id
_entity_poly.type
_entity_poly.pdbx_seq_one_letter_code
_entity_poly.pdbx_strand_id
1 'polypeptide(L)'
;MNETRSEFALVAAVARAHERGFDGIRIVANHYATGHWRCRVTVPEPGQDDEQNALLAYSSAGKWDLFHDGRTEWTVDAITDRLIELAQPYPSATVPDPAYVPWLAELRRRTGGGAFVMYEDAYSREQMWRQRGLVKLLYADAEARRRDAERPGAGAVDENGWTLDGTMPVPPPR
;
A
#
# COMPACT_ATOMS: atom_id res chain seq x y z
N MET A 1 14.54 -12.10 15.64
CA MET A 1 13.27 -11.81 14.94
C MET A 1 13.60 -10.94 13.75
N ASN A 2 13.19 -11.34 12.54
CA ASN A 2 13.38 -10.48 11.38
C ASN A 2 12.44 -9.28 11.55
N GLU A 3 12.99 -8.09 11.79
CA GLU A 3 12.26 -6.84 12.11
C GLU A 3 11.49 -6.32 10.90
N THR A 4 10.54 -7.13 10.43
CA THR A 4 9.66 -6.73 9.33
C THR A 4 8.73 -5.66 9.88
N ARG A 5 8.70 -4.51 9.23
CA ARG A 5 7.75 -3.45 9.54
C ARG A 5 6.33 -3.92 9.21
N SER A 6 5.35 -3.60 10.06
CA SER A 6 3.95 -4.02 9.85
C SER A 6 3.38 -3.48 8.54
N GLU A 7 3.83 -2.29 8.12
CA GLU A 7 3.50 -1.69 6.83
C GLU A 7 3.88 -2.62 5.66
N PHE A 8 5.08 -3.21 5.72
CA PHE A 8 5.61 -4.09 4.67
C PHE A 8 4.88 -5.43 4.69
N ALA A 9 4.58 -5.96 5.88
CA ALA A 9 3.82 -7.20 6.02
C ALA A 9 2.40 -7.08 5.47
N LEU A 10 1.71 -5.96 5.69
CA LEU A 10 0.36 -5.71 5.17
C LEU A 10 0.33 -5.58 3.65
N VAL A 11 1.27 -4.83 3.07
CA VAL A 11 1.40 -4.73 1.60
C VAL A 11 1.76 -6.08 0.99
N ALA A 12 2.64 -6.86 1.64
CA ALA A 12 2.96 -8.21 1.21
C ALA A 12 1.76 -9.15 1.26
N ALA A 13 0.94 -9.06 2.30
CA ALA A 13 -0.24 -9.91 2.46
C ALA A 13 -1.30 -9.64 1.37
N VAL A 14 -1.51 -8.38 0.96
CA VAL A 14 -2.42 -8.07 -0.14
C VAL A 14 -1.89 -8.62 -1.48
N ALA A 15 -0.60 -8.44 -1.77
CA ALA A 15 -0.01 -9.04 -2.97
C ALA A 15 -0.10 -10.57 -2.97
N ARG A 16 0.09 -11.19 -1.79
CA ARG A 16 -0.07 -12.63 -1.59
C ARG A 16 -1.52 -13.09 -1.76
N ALA A 17 -2.50 -12.26 -1.46
CA ALA A 17 -3.90 -12.55 -1.74
C ALA A 17 -4.19 -12.56 -3.25
N HIS A 18 -3.56 -11.67 -4.03
CA HIS A 18 -3.65 -11.67 -5.50
C HIS A 18 -3.07 -12.96 -6.09
N GLU A 19 -1.92 -13.44 -5.59
CA GLU A 19 -1.38 -14.75 -5.98
C GLU A 19 -2.35 -15.92 -5.74
N ARG A 20 -3.33 -15.73 -4.85
CA ARG A 20 -4.37 -16.71 -4.49
C ARG A 20 -5.72 -16.44 -5.17
N GLY A 21 -5.77 -15.52 -6.13
CA GLY A 21 -6.98 -15.21 -6.92
C GLY A 21 -7.93 -14.19 -6.28
N PHE A 22 -7.47 -13.43 -5.28
CA PHE A 22 -8.25 -12.37 -4.63
C PHE A 22 -7.83 -10.98 -5.12
N ASP A 23 -7.76 -10.79 -6.44
CA ASP A 23 -7.27 -9.59 -7.13
C ASP A 23 -8.03 -8.32 -6.75
N GLY A 24 -9.27 -8.45 -6.29
CA GLY A 24 -10.12 -7.34 -5.89
C GLY A 24 -9.81 -6.76 -4.51
N ILE A 25 -8.88 -7.34 -3.75
CA ILE A 25 -8.43 -6.77 -2.47
C ILE A 25 -7.43 -5.64 -2.75
N ARG A 26 -7.73 -4.45 -2.24
CA ARG A 26 -6.88 -3.25 -2.39
C ARG A 26 -6.40 -2.73 -1.05
N ILE A 27 -5.28 -2.01 -1.06
CA ILE A 27 -4.77 -1.30 0.11
C ILE A 27 -4.58 0.18 -0.21
N VAL A 28 -5.02 1.03 0.71
CA VAL A 28 -4.81 2.48 0.68
C VAL A 28 -4.05 2.86 1.93
N ALA A 29 -3.00 3.67 1.79
CA ALA A 29 -2.05 3.94 2.86
C ALA A 29 -1.75 5.44 3.03
N ASN A 30 -1.78 5.93 4.27
CA ASN A 30 -1.77 7.34 4.62
C ASN A 30 -0.76 7.60 5.74
N HIS A 31 -0.12 8.77 5.76
CA HIS A 31 0.71 9.25 6.84
C HIS A 31 -0.01 10.39 7.54
N TYR A 32 -0.31 10.19 8.83
CA TYR A 32 -0.96 11.22 9.62
C TYR A 32 0.07 12.21 10.18
N ALA A 33 -0.37 13.42 10.53
CA ALA A 33 0.51 14.46 11.08
C ALA A 33 1.25 14.03 12.37
N THR A 34 0.71 13.03 13.07
CA THR A 34 1.32 12.46 14.29
C THR A 34 2.43 11.43 14.01
N GLY A 35 2.84 11.24 12.75
CA GLY A 35 4.00 10.39 12.42
C GLY A 35 3.69 8.90 12.21
N HIS A 36 2.41 8.54 12.15
CA HIS A 36 1.98 7.14 12.01
C HIS A 36 1.51 6.83 10.60
N TRP A 37 1.94 5.67 10.12
CA TRP A 37 1.39 5.07 8.90
C TRP A 37 0.07 4.40 9.23
N ARG A 38 -0.94 4.65 8.41
CA ARG A 38 -2.26 4.05 8.52
C ARG A 38 -2.61 3.41 7.21
N CYS A 39 -3.38 2.34 7.24
CA CYS A 39 -3.96 1.81 6.03
C CYS A 39 -5.39 1.37 6.23
N ARG A 40 -6.09 1.28 5.09
CA ARG A 40 -7.28 0.47 4.96
C ARG A 40 -7.01 -0.60 3.92
N VAL A 41 -7.47 -1.81 4.19
CA VAL A 41 -7.59 -2.86 3.18
C VAL A 41 -9.07 -3.02 2.88
N THR A 42 -9.43 -2.95 1.60
CA THR A 42 -10.83 -2.88 1.16
C THR A 42 -11.09 -3.81 -0.03
N VAL A 43 -12.37 -4.05 -0.29
CA VAL A 43 -12.84 -4.72 -1.51
C VAL A 43 -13.84 -3.78 -2.21
N PRO A 44 -13.35 -2.80 -3.00
CA PRO A 44 -14.23 -1.84 -3.62
C PRO A 44 -15.06 -2.50 -4.72
N GLU A 45 -16.33 -2.12 -4.83
CA GLU A 45 -17.14 -2.47 -6.00
C GLU A 45 -16.73 -1.60 -7.22
N PRO A 46 -16.93 -2.06 -8.46
CA PRO A 46 -16.63 -1.25 -9.65
C PRO A 46 -17.30 0.13 -9.60
N GLY A 47 -16.52 1.19 -9.80
CA GLY A 47 -17.01 2.58 -9.76
C GLY A 47 -17.42 3.10 -8.37
N GLN A 48 -17.12 2.37 -7.28
CA GLN A 48 -17.23 2.87 -5.91
C GLN A 48 -15.88 3.35 -5.39
N ASP A 49 -15.91 4.26 -4.41
CA ASP A 49 -14.70 4.72 -3.73
C ASP A 49 -14.07 3.59 -2.90
N ASP A 50 -12.73 3.62 -2.77
CA ASP A 50 -11.90 2.66 -2.03
C ASP A 50 -12.14 2.64 -0.49
N GLU A 51 -13.23 3.24 0.00
CA GLU A 51 -13.59 3.31 1.42
C GLU A 51 -14.69 2.33 1.84
N GLN A 52 -15.40 1.72 0.89
CA GLN A 52 -16.43 0.71 1.18
C GLN A 52 -15.83 -0.69 1.39
N ASN A 53 -16.57 -1.57 2.07
CA ASN A 53 -16.18 -2.96 2.32
C ASN A 53 -14.78 -3.10 2.95
N ALA A 54 -14.54 -2.33 4.01
CA ALA A 54 -13.27 -2.36 4.72
C ALA A 54 -13.06 -3.69 5.45
N LEU A 55 -12.00 -4.41 5.08
CA LEU A 55 -11.53 -5.63 5.74
C LEU A 55 -10.68 -5.29 6.96
N LEU A 56 -9.91 -4.21 6.86
CA LEU A 56 -8.95 -3.78 7.88
C LEU A 56 -8.90 -2.25 7.93
N ALA A 57 -8.85 -1.69 9.14
CA ALA A 57 -8.39 -0.34 9.41
C ALA A 57 -7.27 -0.38 10.46
N TYR A 58 -6.07 0.02 10.06
CA TYR A 58 -4.85 -0.16 10.86
C TYR A 58 -4.04 1.13 10.97
N SER A 59 -3.30 1.25 12.07
CA SER A 59 -2.35 2.32 12.35
C SER A 59 -1.09 1.73 12.97
N SER A 60 0.09 2.15 12.54
CA SER A 60 1.38 1.67 13.07
C SER A 60 1.59 1.99 14.55
N ALA A 61 0.81 2.92 15.11
CA ALA A 61 0.70 3.15 16.55
C ALA A 61 0.21 1.90 17.32
N GLY A 62 -0.62 1.06 16.69
CA GLY A 62 -1.10 -0.22 17.23
C GLY A 62 -0.04 -1.33 17.20
N LYS A 63 1.17 -1.06 16.69
CA LYS A 63 2.26 -2.03 16.56
C LYS A 63 1.78 -3.28 15.81
N TRP A 64 1.98 -4.47 16.36
CA TRP A 64 1.61 -5.72 15.70
C TRP A 64 0.21 -6.23 16.03
N ASP A 65 -0.60 -5.51 16.80
CA ASP A 65 -2.03 -5.84 16.97
C ASP A 65 -2.80 -5.35 15.74
N LEU A 66 -2.63 -6.07 14.63
CA LEU A 66 -3.08 -5.62 13.31
C LEU A 66 -4.61 -5.55 13.23
N PHE A 67 -5.30 -6.52 13.84
CA PHE A 67 -6.75 -6.69 13.77
C PHE A 67 -7.47 -6.28 15.06
N HIS A 68 -6.77 -5.66 16.02
CA HIS A 68 -7.29 -5.26 17.34
C HIS A 68 -7.90 -6.44 18.13
N ASP A 69 -7.31 -7.62 18.00
CA ASP A 69 -7.72 -8.86 18.67
C ASP A 69 -6.71 -9.33 19.72
N GLY A 70 -5.66 -8.53 19.96
CA GLY A 70 -4.62 -8.79 20.93
C GLY A 70 -3.51 -9.73 20.45
N ARG A 71 -3.61 -10.31 19.24
CA ARG A 71 -2.53 -11.11 18.65
C ARG A 71 -1.46 -10.22 18.05
N THR A 72 -0.20 -10.49 18.37
CA THR A 72 0.95 -9.73 17.88
C THR A 72 1.93 -10.56 17.05
N GLU A 73 1.75 -11.88 17.01
CA GLU A 73 2.58 -12.79 16.23
C GLU A 73 1.89 -13.07 14.90
N TRP A 74 2.19 -12.25 13.90
CA TRP A 74 1.62 -12.36 12.56
C TRP A 74 2.69 -12.68 11.52
N THR A 75 2.42 -13.70 10.72
CA THR A 75 3.16 -13.95 9.47
C THR A 75 2.40 -13.35 8.29
N VAL A 76 3.09 -13.08 7.18
CA VAL A 76 2.43 -12.58 5.95
C VAL A 76 1.33 -13.54 5.50
N ASP A 77 1.56 -14.85 5.54
CA ASP A 77 0.56 -15.84 5.17
C ASP A 77 -0.65 -15.82 6.13
N ALA A 78 -0.45 -15.69 7.44
CA ALA A 78 -1.55 -15.60 8.40
C ALA A 78 -2.38 -14.30 8.24
N ILE A 79 -1.72 -13.18 7.93
CA ILE A 79 -2.41 -11.93 7.58
C ILE A 79 -3.21 -12.13 6.29
N THR A 80 -2.63 -12.78 5.29
CA THR A 80 -3.29 -13.07 4.01
C THR A 80 -4.54 -13.92 4.21
N ASP A 81 -4.42 -15.02 4.97
CA ASP A 81 -5.53 -15.91 5.29
C ASP A 81 -6.67 -15.15 5.95
N ARG A 82 -6.35 -14.26 6.90
CA ARG A 82 -7.34 -13.45 7.59
C ARG A 82 -8.02 -12.44 6.68
N LEU A 83 -7.27 -11.77 5.79
CA LEU A 83 -7.87 -10.85 4.81
C LEU A 83 -8.78 -11.58 3.84
N ILE A 84 -8.38 -12.77 3.36
CA ILE A 84 -9.20 -13.61 2.49
C ILE A 84 -10.48 -14.06 3.19
N GLU A 85 -10.39 -14.51 4.45
CA GLU A 85 -11.56 -14.87 5.26
C GLU A 85 -12.56 -13.71 5.36
N LEU A 86 -12.06 -12.50 5.66
CA LEU A 86 -12.89 -11.29 5.75
C LEU A 86 -13.46 -10.86 4.39
N ALA A 87 -12.79 -11.22 3.29
CA ALA A 87 -13.21 -10.86 1.94
C ALA A 87 -14.30 -11.79 1.37
N GLN A 88 -14.50 -12.99 1.94
CA GLN A 88 -15.47 -13.99 1.44
C GLN A 88 -16.89 -13.47 1.19
N PRO A 89 -17.45 -12.55 2.00
CA PRO A 89 -18.78 -12.01 1.74
C PRO A 89 -18.90 -11.12 0.49
N TYR A 90 -17.78 -10.70 -0.11
CA TYR A 90 -17.74 -9.74 -1.22
C TYR A 90 -17.34 -10.46 -2.53
N PRO A 91 -18.29 -10.70 -3.46
CA PRO A 91 -17.96 -11.33 -4.74
C PRO A 91 -16.91 -10.57 -5.56
N SER A 92 -16.85 -9.25 -5.41
CA SER A 92 -15.84 -8.38 -6.01
C SER A 92 -14.41 -8.68 -5.54
N ALA A 93 -14.21 -9.44 -4.47
CA ALA A 93 -12.87 -9.80 -3.97
C ALA A 93 -12.08 -10.67 -4.96
N THR A 94 -12.77 -11.49 -5.76
CA THR A 94 -12.13 -12.40 -6.74
C THR A 94 -12.24 -11.90 -8.18
N VAL A 95 -12.86 -10.74 -8.40
CA VAL A 95 -12.93 -10.12 -9.72
C VAL A 95 -11.54 -9.58 -10.09
N PRO A 96 -10.98 -9.97 -11.26
CA PRO A 96 -9.68 -9.49 -11.71
C PRO A 96 -9.57 -7.96 -11.71
N ASP A 97 -8.42 -7.47 -11.28
CA ASP A 97 -8.08 -6.05 -11.28
C ASP A 97 -6.81 -5.79 -12.09
N PRO A 98 -6.92 -5.78 -13.44
CA PRO A 98 -5.76 -5.78 -14.33
C PRO A 98 -4.95 -4.47 -14.27
N ALA A 99 -5.46 -3.42 -13.63
CA ALA A 99 -4.74 -2.17 -13.44
C ALA A 99 -4.01 -2.14 -12.09
N TYR A 100 -4.67 -2.56 -11.01
CA TYR A 100 -4.11 -2.49 -9.67
C TYR A 100 -3.09 -3.60 -9.38
N VAL A 101 -3.34 -4.84 -9.82
CA VAL A 101 -2.43 -5.97 -9.53
C VAL A 101 -1.02 -5.70 -10.10
N PRO A 102 -0.84 -5.28 -11.36
CA PRO A 102 0.48 -4.92 -11.88
C PRO A 102 1.10 -3.70 -11.19
N TRP A 103 0.28 -2.72 -10.80
CA TRP A 103 0.73 -1.56 -10.04
C TRP A 103 1.34 -1.98 -8.70
N LEU A 104 0.67 -2.86 -7.95
CA LEU A 104 1.15 -3.36 -6.66
C LEU A 104 2.41 -4.22 -6.82
N ALA A 105 2.46 -5.05 -7.86
CA ALA A 105 3.64 -5.84 -8.18
C ALA A 105 4.86 -4.95 -8.48
N GLU A 106 4.68 -3.88 -9.25
CA GLU A 106 5.74 -2.93 -9.58
C GLU A 106 6.22 -2.17 -8.34
N LEU A 107 5.29 -1.73 -7.47
CA LEU A 107 5.64 -1.14 -6.18
C LEU A 107 6.55 -2.08 -5.37
N ARG A 108 6.17 -3.35 -5.23
CA ARG A 108 6.96 -4.33 -4.48
C ARG A 108 8.33 -4.56 -5.12
N ARG A 109 8.40 -4.63 -6.44
CA ARG A 109 9.66 -4.76 -7.18
C ARG A 109 10.60 -3.58 -6.93
N ARG A 110 10.10 -2.34 -7.04
CA ARG A 110 10.89 -1.10 -6.85
C ARG A 110 11.38 -0.91 -5.42
N THR A 111 10.61 -1.40 -4.44
CA THR A 111 10.90 -1.17 -3.01
C THR A 111 11.61 -2.34 -2.32
N GLY A 112 11.83 -3.45 -3.02
CA GLY A 112 12.35 -4.69 -2.43
C GLY A 112 11.36 -5.32 -1.44
N GLY A 113 10.05 -5.19 -1.70
CA GLY A 113 8.98 -5.71 -0.85
C GLY A 113 8.49 -4.73 0.22
N GLY A 114 8.78 -3.44 0.06
CA GLY A 114 8.36 -2.37 0.96
C GLY A 114 6.90 -1.94 0.78
N ALA A 115 6.61 -0.67 1.08
CA ALA A 115 5.27 -0.11 1.11
C ALA A 115 5.21 1.27 0.41
N PHE A 116 4.09 1.96 0.54
CA PHE A 116 3.90 3.32 0.06
C PHE A 116 3.09 4.15 1.06
N VAL A 117 3.02 5.45 0.76
CA VAL A 117 2.08 6.37 1.38
C VAL A 117 1.54 7.38 0.38
N MET A 118 0.23 7.58 0.43
CA MET A 118 -0.53 8.50 -0.40
C MET A 118 -0.68 9.85 0.33
N TYR A 119 -1.31 9.89 1.52
CA TYR A 119 -1.63 11.15 2.19
C TYR A 119 -0.51 11.61 3.13
N GLU A 120 -0.14 12.89 3.08
CA GLU A 120 0.61 13.54 4.16
C GLU A 120 -0.23 14.72 4.67
N ASP A 121 -1.12 14.49 5.64
CA ASP A 121 -2.02 15.50 6.24
C ASP A 121 -1.28 16.70 6.89
N ALA A 122 0.05 16.65 6.97
CA ALA A 122 0.90 17.68 7.58
C ALA A 122 1.58 18.62 6.58
N TYR A 123 1.39 18.43 5.27
CA TYR A 123 2.00 19.29 4.25
C TYR A 123 0.98 20.21 3.58
N SER A 124 1.46 21.33 3.06
CA SER A 124 0.62 22.33 2.38
C SER A 124 -0.19 21.70 1.23
N ARG A 125 -1.33 22.31 0.86
CA ARG A 125 -2.20 21.82 -0.24
C ARG A 125 -1.42 21.54 -1.53
N GLU A 126 -0.36 22.30 -1.78
CA GLU A 126 0.55 22.23 -2.94
C GLU A 126 1.51 21.02 -2.91
N GLN A 127 1.60 20.31 -1.79
CA GLN A 127 2.48 19.16 -1.58
C GLN A 127 1.70 17.83 -1.52
N MET A 128 0.38 17.86 -1.71
CA MET A 128 -0.50 16.70 -1.56
C MET A 128 -0.48 15.79 -2.79
N TRP A 129 -0.43 14.49 -2.56
CA TRP A 129 -0.50 13.45 -3.60
C TRP A 129 -1.66 13.60 -4.58
N ARG A 130 -2.81 14.15 -4.13
CA ARG A 130 -4.00 14.34 -4.98
C ARG A 130 -3.76 15.28 -6.14
N GLN A 131 -2.85 16.24 -5.99
CA GLN A 131 -2.48 17.16 -7.07
C GLN A 131 -1.40 16.56 -7.97
N ARG A 132 -0.46 15.82 -7.40
CA ARG A 132 0.67 15.23 -8.15
C ARG A 132 0.30 13.93 -8.86
N GLY A 133 -0.73 13.21 -8.39
CA GLY A 133 -1.03 11.86 -8.83
C GLY A 133 0.07 10.86 -8.46
N LEU A 134 0.84 11.11 -7.39
CA LEU A 134 2.01 10.31 -6.99
C LEU A 134 1.93 9.86 -5.53
N VAL A 135 2.39 8.65 -5.25
CA VAL A 135 2.64 8.12 -3.91
C VAL A 135 4.13 8.11 -3.61
N LYS A 136 4.47 8.24 -2.33
CA LYS A 136 5.84 8.08 -1.84
C LYS A 136 6.13 6.64 -1.51
N LEU A 137 7.31 6.16 -1.91
CA LEU A 137 7.76 4.79 -1.70
C LEU A 137 8.49 4.65 -0.36
N LEU A 138 8.23 3.53 0.32
CA LEU A 138 8.90 3.10 1.53
C LEU A 138 9.69 1.84 1.20
N TYR A 139 11.02 1.92 1.23
CA TYR A 139 11.90 0.82 0.81
C TYR A 139 12.16 -0.15 1.96
N ALA A 140 12.01 -1.44 1.69
CA ALA A 140 12.45 -2.51 2.60
C ALA A 140 13.92 -2.89 2.38
N ASP A 141 14.45 -2.59 1.18
CA ASP A 141 15.81 -2.93 0.77
C ASP A 141 16.57 -1.66 0.33
N ALA A 142 17.75 -1.44 0.93
CA ALA A 142 18.64 -0.33 0.58
C ALA A 142 19.16 -0.42 -0.86
N GLU A 143 19.37 -1.63 -1.37
CA GLU A 143 19.79 -1.88 -2.75
C GLU A 143 18.66 -1.56 -3.72
N ALA A 144 17.41 -1.88 -3.37
CA ALA A 144 16.25 -1.48 -4.14
C ALA A 144 16.13 0.06 -4.20
N ARG A 145 16.38 0.75 -3.07
CA ARG A 145 16.43 2.23 -3.05
C ARG A 145 17.51 2.79 -3.97
N ARG A 146 18.72 2.22 -3.96
CA ARG A 146 19.81 2.66 -4.84
C ARG A 146 19.43 2.49 -6.32
N ARG A 147 18.99 1.29 -6.69
CA ARG A 147 18.57 0.98 -8.08
C ARG A 147 17.42 1.88 -8.54
N ASP A 148 16.48 2.19 -7.66
CA ASP A 148 15.36 3.08 -7.99
C ASP A 148 15.82 4.53 -8.23
N ALA A 149 16.87 4.99 -7.54
CA ALA A 149 17.48 6.30 -7.74
C ALA A 149 18.36 6.38 -9.01
N GLU A 150 18.68 5.24 -9.63
CA GLU A 150 19.48 5.16 -10.86
C GLU A 150 18.63 4.86 -12.10
N ARG A 151 17.30 4.72 -11.93
CA ARG A 151 16.39 4.37 -13.03
C ARG A 151 16.31 5.47 -14.09
N PRO A 152 15.96 5.16 -15.35
CA PRO A 152 15.63 6.18 -16.34
C PRO A 152 14.53 7.12 -15.83
N GLY A 153 14.79 8.43 -15.89
CA GLY A 153 13.90 9.45 -15.31
C GLY A 153 14.12 9.73 -13.82
N ALA A 154 15.12 9.12 -13.17
CA ALA A 154 15.59 9.58 -11.87
C ALA A 154 16.15 11.01 -11.95
N GLY A 155 15.92 11.81 -10.92
CA GLY A 155 16.19 13.25 -10.90
C GLY A 155 15.25 14.09 -11.75
N ALA A 156 14.25 13.47 -12.41
CA ALA A 156 13.19 14.23 -13.08
C ALA A 156 12.39 15.01 -12.05
N VAL A 157 11.92 16.19 -12.44
CA VAL A 157 11.08 17.05 -11.63
C VAL A 157 9.69 17.18 -12.22
N ASP A 158 8.67 17.35 -11.38
CA ASP A 158 7.34 17.72 -11.84
C ASP A 158 7.25 19.22 -12.22
N GLU A 159 6.06 19.65 -12.63
CA GLU A 159 5.74 21.02 -13.02
C GLU A 159 6.02 22.07 -11.92
N ASN A 160 6.14 21.62 -10.67
CA ASN A 160 6.41 22.46 -9.49
C ASN A 160 7.89 22.38 -9.05
N GLY A 161 8.74 21.69 -9.82
CA GLY A 161 10.19 21.59 -9.56
C GLY A 161 10.57 20.54 -8.51
N TRP A 162 9.66 19.65 -8.10
CA TRP A 162 9.96 18.61 -7.10
C TRP A 162 10.46 17.34 -7.75
N THR A 163 11.50 16.73 -7.17
CA THR A 163 11.98 15.43 -7.65
C THR A 163 10.89 14.36 -7.59
N LEU A 164 10.88 13.50 -8.62
CA LEU A 164 10.07 12.30 -8.73
C LEU A 164 10.76 11.06 -8.12
N ASP A 165 11.97 11.22 -7.59
CA ASP A 165 12.69 10.15 -6.92
C ASP A 165 11.92 9.65 -5.70
N GLY A 166 11.88 8.33 -5.53
CA GLY A 166 11.11 7.74 -4.43
C GLY A 166 9.61 7.89 -4.58
N THR A 167 9.10 8.11 -5.79
CA THR A 167 7.67 8.19 -6.06
C THR A 167 7.21 7.24 -7.16
N MET A 168 5.91 6.93 -7.17
CA MET A 168 5.21 6.16 -8.19
C MET A 168 3.85 6.79 -8.45
N PRO A 169 3.24 6.67 -9.64
CA PRO A 169 1.84 7.05 -9.83
C PRO A 169 0.93 6.44 -8.77
N VAL A 170 -0.14 7.13 -8.42
CA VAL A 170 -1.17 6.62 -7.50
C VAL A 170 -1.77 5.31 -8.00
N PRO A 171 -2.28 4.45 -7.10
CA PRO A 171 -3.05 3.29 -7.51
C PRO A 171 -4.15 3.72 -8.49
N PRO A 172 -4.33 2.99 -9.61
CA PRO A 172 -5.41 3.30 -10.54
C PRO A 172 -6.77 3.09 -9.86
N PRO A 173 -7.81 3.85 -10.25
CA PRO A 173 -9.17 3.59 -9.80
C PRO A 173 -9.64 2.20 -10.23
N ARG A 174 -10.69 1.67 -9.57
CA ARG A 174 -11.31 0.39 -9.92
C ARG A 174 -12.39 0.55 -10.98
#